data_AF-A0A432GFZ1-F1
#
_entry.id   AF-A0A432GFZ1-F1
#
_cell.length_a   1.000
_cell.length_b   1.000
_cell.length_c   1.000
_cell.angle_alpha   90.00
_cell.angle_beta   90.00
_cell.angle_gamma   90.00
#
_symmetry.space_group_name_H-M   'P 1'
#
loop_
_entity.id
_entity.type
_entity.pdbx_description
1 polymer ?
#
loop_
_entity_poly.entity_id
_entity_poly.type
_entity_poly.pdbx_seq_one_letter_code
_entity_poly.pdbx_strand_id
1 'polypeptide(L)'
;MTKALEGVRILDMTHVQSGPTCTQLLAWFGADVIKVERPGVGDPTRGQLQDIPNVDSLYFTMLNHNKRSLTLNTKNAKGKEIFAKLIKHCDVMVENFAPGAIDRMGFPWEKIQEINPRMIYASVKGFGP
;
A
#
# COMPACT_ATOMS: atom_id res chain seq x y z
N MET A 1 -4.96 26.29 7.96
CA MET A 1 -3.89 25.56 8.69
C MET A 1 -3.48 24.38 7.83
N THR A 2 -2.18 24.19 7.62
CA THR A 2 -1.62 23.05 6.87
C THR A 2 -1.71 21.76 7.69
N LYS A 3 -1.84 20.61 7.04
CA LYS A 3 -1.87 19.31 7.73
C LYS A 3 -0.45 18.81 7.96
N ALA A 4 -0.24 17.94 8.96
CA ALA A 4 1.09 17.49 9.39
C ALA A 4 1.87 16.73 8.30
N LEU A 5 1.17 15.98 7.43
CA LEU A 5 1.75 15.20 6.34
C LEU A 5 1.35 15.73 4.96
N GLU A 6 0.97 17.00 4.87
CA GLU A 6 0.67 17.64 3.60
C GLU A 6 1.90 17.59 2.67
N GLY A 7 1.70 17.08 1.45
CA GLY A 7 2.77 16.87 0.46
C GLY A 7 3.48 15.53 0.54
N VAL A 8 3.27 14.72 1.59
CA VAL A 8 3.85 13.38 1.72
C VAL A 8 3.03 12.37 0.92
N ARG A 9 3.70 11.55 0.10
CA ARG A 9 3.07 10.50 -0.71
C ARG A 9 3.39 9.11 -0.18
N ILE A 10 2.34 8.32 0.06
CA ILE A 10 2.45 6.95 0.57
C ILE A 10 2.09 5.96 -0.53
N LEU A 11 3.02 5.05 -0.81
CA LEU A 11 2.79 3.84 -1.60
C LEU A 11 2.30 2.73 -0.65
N ASP A 12 0.99 2.55 -0.58
CA ASP A 12 0.35 1.61 0.32
C ASP A 12 0.16 0.25 -0.37
N MET A 13 1.03 -0.70 -0.04
CA MET A 13 1.00 -2.10 -0.50
C MET A 13 0.33 -3.02 0.53
N THR A 14 -0.40 -2.45 1.49
CA THR A 14 -0.92 -3.20 2.62
C THR A 14 -2.30 -3.79 2.37
N HIS A 15 -2.64 -4.84 3.13
CA HIS A 15 -3.95 -5.48 3.10
C HIS A 15 -4.40 -5.93 4.50
N VAL A 16 -5.67 -6.29 4.66
CA VAL A 16 -6.27 -6.70 5.95
C VAL A 16 -6.29 -5.53 6.93
N GLN A 17 -5.58 -5.59 8.07
CA GLN A 17 -5.81 -4.63 9.16
C GLN A 17 -4.58 -3.85 9.59
N SER A 18 -3.47 -4.53 9.89
CA SER A 18 -2.30 -3.89 10.51
C SER A 18 -1.71 -2.76 9.66
N GLY A 19 -1.39 -3.05 8.40
CA GLY A 19 -0.88 -2.06 7.46
C GLY A 19 -1.94 -1.01 7.07
N PRO A 20 -3.18 -1.39 6.68
CA PRO A 20 -4.19 -0.40 6.31
C PRO A 20 -4.54 0.59 7.41
N THR A 21 -4.50 0.15 8.68
CA THR A 21 -4.69 1.05 9.84
C THR A 21 -3.60 2.11 9.90
N CYS A 22 -2.33 1.71 9.73
CA CYS A 22 -1.20 2.64 9.70
C CYS A 22 -1.38 3.69 8.60
N THR A 23 -1.61 3.27 7.36
CA THR A 23 -1.70 4.20 6.22
C THR A 23 -2.97 5.05 6.25
N GLN A 24 -4.07 4.57 6.85
CA GLN A 24 -5.27 5.39 7.09
C GLN A 24 -4.98 6.55 8.05
N LEU A 25 -4.26 6.30 9.15
CA LEU A 25 -3.88 7.37 10.07
C LEU A 25 -2.99 8.41 9.39
N LEU A 26 -2.05 7.98 8.54
CA LEU A 26 -1.23 8.90 7.73
C LEU A 26 -2.08 9.74 6.77
N ALA A 27 -3.10 9.14 6.15
CA ALA A 27 -4.04 9.86 5.29
C ALA A 27 -4.84 10.93 6.06
N TRP A 28 -5.28 10.62 7.28
CA TRP A 28 -5.98 11.59 8.14
C TRP A 28 -5.09 12.78 8.53
N PHE A 29 -3.79 12.54 8.72
CA PHE A 29 -2.79 13.59 8.89
C PHE A 29 -2.41 14.34 7.61
N GLY A 30 -3.04 14.02 6.47
CA GLY A 30 -2.93 14.79 5.23
C GLY A 30 -2.02 14.18 4.16
N ALA A 31 -1.51 12.97 4.36
CA ALA A 31 -0.72 12.29 3.35
C ALA A 31 -1.58 11.88 2.14
N ASP A 32 -1.00 11.90 0.96
CA ASP A 32 -1.59 11.35 -0.26
C ASP A 32 -1.30 9.85 -0.33
N VAL A 33 -2.31 9.04 -0.03
CA VAL A 33 -2.16 7.58 0.06
C VAL A 33 -2.69 6.90 -1.19
N ILE A 34 -1.79 6.22 -1.90
CA ILE A 34 -2.09 5.40 -3.08
C ILE A 34 -2.06 3.93 -2.67
N LYS A 35 -3.24 3.33 -2.48
CA LYS A 35 -3.40 1.92 -2.20
C LYS A 35 -3.30 1.12 -3.49
N VAL A 36 -2.29 0.26 -3.57
CA VAL A 36 -2.06 -0.62 -4.71
C VAL A 36 -2.68 -1.98 -4.44
N GLU A 37 -3.61 -2.37 -5.32
CA GLU A 37 -4.46 -3.53 -5.11
C GLU A 37 -4.33 -4.54 -6.26
N ARG A 38 -4.65 -5.81 -6.00
CA ARG A 38 -4.62 -6.84 -7.04
C ARG A 38 -5.81 -6.66 -8.00
N PRO A 39 -5.61 -6.66 -9.32
CA PRO A 39 -6.71 -6.54 -10.27
C PRO A 39 -7.77 -7.63 -10.07
N GLY A 40 -9.04 -7.24 -10.18
CA GLY A 40 -10.20 -8.14 -10.12
C GLY A 40 -10.65 -8.56 -8.71
N VAL A 41 -9.79 -8.48 -7.70
CA VAL A 41 -10.12 -8.93 -6.32
C VAL A 41 -9.89 -7.86 -5.26
N GLY A 42 -8.84 -7.05 -5.38
CA GLY A 42 -8.52 -6.02 -4.40
C GLY A 42 -7.94 -6.52 -3.08
N ASP A 43 -8.10 -5.73 -2.04
CA ASP A 43 -7.91 -6.10 -0.64
C ASP A 43 -8.97 -7.14 -0.21
N PRO A 44 -8.59 -8.26 0.44
CA PRO A 44 -9.56 -9.27 0.91
C PRO A 44 -10.69 -8.70 1.77
N THR A 45 -10.44 -7.63 2.51
CA THR A 45 -11.45 -7.01 3.38
C THR A 45 -12.66 -6.51 2.61
N ARG A 46 -12.55 -6.22 1.31
CA ARG A 46 -13.69 -5.80 0.46
C ARG A 46 -14.85 -6.81 0.49
N GLY A 47 -14.52 -8.10 0.46
CA GLY A 47 -15.50 -9.20 0.45
C GLY A 47 -15.72 -9.90 1.79
N GLN A 48 -14.93 -9.58 2.81
CA GLN A 48 -15.06 -10.22 4.13
C GLN A 48 -16.18 -9.57 4.94
N LEU A 49 -17.08 -10.39 5.50
CA LEU A 49 -18.16 -9.94 6.39
C LEU A 49 -19.06 -8.87 5.76
N GLN A 50 -19.36 -9.01 4.46
CA GLN A 50 -20.27 -8.11 3.76
C GLN A 50 -21.66 -8.12 4.39
N ASP A 51 -22.16 -6.94 4.72
CA ASP A 51 -23.52 -6.65 5.16
C ASP A 51 -24.46 -6.38 3.96
N ILE A 52 -23.92 -5.90 2.84
CA ILE A 52 -24.65 -5.69 1.58
C ILE A 52 -23.97 -6.49 0.45
N PRO A 53 -24.71 -7.35 -0.29
CA PRO A 53 -24.13 -8.12 -1.40
C PRO A 53 -23.49 -7.24 -2.47
N ASN A 54 -22.31 -7.62 -2.93
CA ASN A 54 -21.54 -6.94 -3.99
C ASN A 54 -21.13 -5.49 -3.68
N VAL A 55 -21.18 -5.07 -2.42
CA VAL A 55 -20.67 -3.78 -1.93
C VAL A 55 -19.46 -4.03 -1.05
N ASP A 56 -18.48 -3.10 -1.06
CA ASP A 56 -17.34 -3.19 -0.14
C ASP A 56 -17.84 -3.26 1.31
N SER A 57 -17.33 -4.24 2.07
CA SER A 57 -17.73 -4.44 3.46
C SER A 57 -17.37 -3.24 4.36
N LEU A 58 -18.03 -3.18 5.52
CA LEU A 58 -17.63 -2.27 6.60
C LEU A 58 -16.17 -2.48 7.05
N TYR A 59 -15.64 -3.70 6.95
CA TYR A 59 -14.25 -3.98 7.29
C TYR A 59 -13.29 -3.23 6.35
N PHE A 60 -13.56 -3.22 5.04
CA PHE A 60 -12.76 -2.47 4.09
C PHE A 60 -12.92 -0.96 4.27
N THR A 61 -14.17 -0.48 4.33
CA THR A 61 -14.46 0.95 4.30
C THR A 61 -13.90 1.65 5.54
N MET A 62 -14.05 1.07 6.73
CA MET A 62 -13.54 1.62 7.99
C MET A 62 -11.99 1.60 8.12
N LEU A 63 -11.29 0.91 7.22
CA LEU A 63 -9.82 0.81 7.23
C LEU A 63 -9.13 1.55 6.07
N ASN A 64 -9.90 2.04 5.10
CA ASN A 64 -9.35 2.58 3.86
C ASN A 64 -9.94 3.93 3.44
N HIS A 65 -10.50 4.69 4.40
CA HIS A 65 -10.88 6.08 4.15
C HIS A 65 -9.67 6.93 3.75
N ASN A 66 -9.93 7.98 2.96
CA ASN A 66 -8.93 8.95 2.50
C ASN A 66 -7.80 8.37 1.63
N LYS A 67 -7.98 7.17 1.06
CA LYS A 67 -7.03 6.54 0.13
C LYS A 67 -7.57 6.54 -1.29
N ARG A 68 -6.69 6.65 -2.28
CA ARG A 68 -7.00 6.38 -3.69
C ARG A 68 -6.60 4.94 -4.00
N SER A 69 -7.41 4.23 -4.78
CA SER A 69 -7.14 2.85 -5.18
C SER A 69 -6.58 2.79 -6.61
N LEU A 70 -5.54 1.99 -6.80
CA LEU A 70 -4.98 1.62 -8.11
C LEU A 70 -4.81 0.11 -8.18
N THR A 71 -5.45 -0.53 -9.15
CA THR A 71 -5.18 -1.95 -9.41
C THR A 71 -3.87 -2.12 -10.20
N LEU A 72 -2.97 -2.98 -9.74
CA LEU A 72 -1.69 -3.24 -10.39
C LEU A 72 -1.28 -4.71 -10.30
N ASN A 73 -0.93 -5.32 -11.43
CA ASN A 73 -0.35 -6.66 -11.47
C ASN A 73 1.17 -6.59 -11.61
N THR A 74 1.90 -6.69 -10.51
CA THR A 74 3.38 -6.65 -10.48
C THR A 74 4.06 -7.91 -11.04
N LYS A 75 3.29 -8.92 -11.48
CA LYS A 75 3.85 -10.13 -12.12
C LYS A 75 4.29 -9.90 -13.57
N ASN A 76 3.68 -8.94 -14.28
CA ASN A 76 4.03 -8.64 -15.66
C ASN A 76 5.00 -7.44 -15.76
N ALA A 77 5.74 -7.35 -16.88
CA ALA A 77 6.78 -6.33 -17.06
C ALA A 77 6.24 -4.90 -16.95
N LYS A 78 5.06 -4.64 -17.52
CA LYS A 78 4.44 -3.31 -17.48
C LYS A 78 4.05 -2.90 -16.06
N GLY A 79 3.54 -3.84 -15.27
CA GLY A 79 3.20 -3.61 -13.87
C GLY A 79 4.43 -3.33 -13.02
N LYS A 80 5.56 -4.01 -13.29
CA LYS A 80 6.85 -3.69 -12.66
C LYS A 80 7.35 -2.29 -13.04
N GLU A 81 7.20 -1.88 -14.30
CA GLU A 81 7.56 -0.52 -14.74
C GLU A 81 6.73 0.55 -14.02
N ILE A 82 5.42 0.36 -13.91
CA ILE A 82 4.53 1.27 -13.17
C ILE A 82 4.89 1.28 -11.69
N PHE A 83 5.15 0.12 -11.09
CA PHE A 83 5.54 0.04 -9.68
C PHE A 83 6.87 0.78 -9.40
N ALA A 84 7.86 0.66 -10.28
CA ALA A 84 9.10 1.42 -10.19
C ALA A 84 8.87 2.94 -10.29
N LYS A 85 7.93 3.39 -11.14
CA LYS A 85 7.55 4.81 -11.19
C LYS A 85 6.87 5.27 -9.90
N LEU A 86 6.01 4.45 -9.30
CA LEU A 86 5.41 4.76 -8.00
C LEU A 86 6.48 4.89 -6.91
N ILE A 87 7.44 3.95 -6.84
CA ILE A 87 8.57 4.02 -5.91
C ILE A 87 9.36 5.33 -6.08
N LYS A 88 9.62 5.75 -7.33
CA LYS A 88 10.34 6.99 -7.63
C LYS A 88 9.62 8.25 -7.14
N HIS A 89 8.29 8.22 -7.04
CA HIS A 89 7.45 9.40 -6.77
C HIS A 89 6.79 9.43 -5.40
N CYS A 90 6.98 8.39 -4.58
CA CYS A 90 6.46 8.32 -3.22
C CYS A 90 7.59 8.47 -2.20
N ASP A 91 7.27 8.97 -1.01
CA ASP A 91 8.21 9.21 0.07
C ASP A 91 8.32 8.01 1.02
N VAL A 92 7.20 7.30 1.19
CA VAL A 92 7.09 6.14 2.07
C VAL A 92 6.43 4.99 1.34
N MET A 93 7.00 3.78 1.45
CA MET A 93 6.34 2.54 1.05
C MET A 93 6.01 1.73 2.29
N VAL A 94 4.75 1.29 2.39
CA VAL A 94 4.27 0.47 3.52
C VAL A 94 3.77 -0.87 3.01
N GLU A 95 4.22 -1.98 3.61
CA GLU A 95 3.78 -3.32 3.25
C GLU A 95 3.62 -4.24 4.46
N ASN A 96 2.78 -5.26 4.33
CA ASN A 96 2.56 -6.27 5.36
C ASN A 96 2.41 -7.68 4.76
N PHE A 97 3.13 -7.97 3.67
CA PHE A 97 3.17 -9.28 3.07
C PHE A 97 4.01 -10.26 3.88
N ALA A 98 3.87 -11.54 3.54
CA ALA A 98 4.73 -12.61 4.05
C ALA A 98 6.22 -12.31 3.77
N PRO A 99 7.15 -12.80 4.62
CA PRO A 99 8.58 -12.60 4.42
C PRO A 99 9.06 -12.92 2.99
N GLY A 100 9.88 -12.01 2.44
CA GLY A 100 10.46 -12.08 1.10
C GLY A 100 9.47 -11.93 -0.06
N ALA A 101 8.20 -11.58 0.17
CA ALA A 101 7.22 -11.45 -0.92
C ALA A 101 7.57 -10.31 -1.89
N ILE A 102 7.96 -9.14 -1.37
CA ILE A 102 8.41 -7.99 -2.15
C ILE A 102 9.68 -8.32 -2.95
N ASP A 103 10.63 -9.04 -2.34
CA ASP A 103 11.85 -9.49 -3.01
C ASP A 103 11.52 -10.42 -4.18
N ARG A 104 10.62 -11.39 -3.98
CA ARG A 104 10.12 -12.29 -5.03
C ARG A 104 9.34 -11.55 -6.13
N MET A 105 8.76 -10.39 -5.84
CA MET A 105 8.19 -9.50 -6.87
C MET A 105 9.27 -8.79 -7.71
N GLY A 106 10.54 -8.87 -7.29
CA GLY A 106 11.70 -8.29 -7.95
C GLY A 106 12.03 -6.88 -7.50
N PHE A 107 11.67 -6.52 -6.26
CA PHE A 107 11.93 -5.21 -5.64
C PHE A 107 12.53 -5.37 -4.25
N PRO A 108 13.68 -6.06 -4.10
CA PRO A 108 14.37 -6.08 -2.81
C PRO A 108 14.76 -4.66 -2.38
N TRP A 109 15.06 -4.48 -1.09
CA TRP A 109 15.33 -3.17 -0.50
C TRP A 109 16.41 -2.39 -1.26
N GLU A 110 17.49 -3.05 -1.69
CA GLU A 110 18.61 -2.45 -2.41
C GLU A 110 18.14 -1.80 -3.72
N LYS A 111 17.22 -2.46 -4.44
CA LYS A 111 16.65 -1.94 -5.67
C LYS A 111 15.67 -0.79 -5.42
N ILE A 112 14.90 -0.85 -4.34
CA ILE A 112 14.03 0.27 -3.94
C ILE A 112 14.87 1.50 -3.65
N GLN A 113 15.98 1.33 -2.92
CA GLN A 113 16.91 2.39 -2.58
C GLN A 113 17.65 2.94 -3.82
N GLU A 114 18.01 2.09 -4.79
CA GLU A 114 18.57 2.53 -6.07
C GLU A 114 17.58 3.42 -6.84
N ILE A 115 16.30 3.04 -6.89
CA ILE A 115 15.25 3.82 -7.58
C ILE A 115 14.97 5.13 -6.83
N ASN A 116 14.92 5.08 -5.51
CA ASN A 116 14.64 6.23 -4.65
C ASN A 116 15.44 6.17 -3.33
N PRO A 117 16.61 6.86 -3.27
CA PRO A 117 17.45 6.89 -2.07
C PRO A 117 16.82 7.59 -0.87
N ARG A 118 15.70 8.31 -1.05
CA ARG A 118 14.97 9.01 0.02
C ARG A 118 13.81 8.19 0.59
N MET A 119 13.53 7.02 0.01
CA MET A 119 12.39 6.19 0.40
C MET A 119 12.51 5.73 1.86
N ILE A 120 11.44 5.92 2.63
CA ILE A 120 11.24 5.23 3.90
C ILE A 120 10.49 3.93 3.62
N TYR A 121 11.08 2.79 3.99
CA TYR A 121 10.45 1.49 3.85
C TYR A 121 9.95 0.97 5.20
N ALA A 122 8.63 0.84 5.33
CA ALA A 122 7.97 0.34 6.52
C ALA A 122 7.32 -1.02 6.24
N SER A 123 7.65 -2.01 7.07
CA SER A 123 7.19 -3.39 6.93
C SER A 123 6.59 -3.90 8.23
N VAL A 124 5.38 -4.45 8.16
CA VAL A 124 4.77 -5.19 9.28
C VAL A 124 5.03 -6.69 9.08
N LYS A 125 5.54 -7.34 10.12
CA LYS A 125 5.80 -8.78 10.18
C LYS A 125 5.27 -9.36 11.48
N GLY A 126 5.04 -10.67 11.52
CA GLY A 126 4.57 -11.35 12.73
C GLY A 126 5.65 -11.44 13.81
N PHE A 127 6.91 -11.59 13.40
CA PHE A 127 8.08 -11.69 14.29
C PHE A 127 9.18 -10.76 13.79
N GLY A 128 10.13 -10.43 14.67
CA GLY A 128 11.34 -9.69 14.32
C GLY A 128 12.21 -10.45 13.31
N PRO A 129 13.18 -9.75 12.69
CA PRO A 129 14.17 -10.36 11.80
C PRO A 129 15.04 -11.40 12.52
#